data_AF-A0A3C1XVV3-F1
#
_entry.id   AF-A0A3C1XVV3-F1
#
_cell.length_a   1.000
_cell.length_b   1.000
_cell.length_c   1.000
_cell.angle_alpha   90.00
_cell.angle_beta   90.00
_cell.angle_gamma   90.00
#
_symmetry.space_group_name_H-M   'P 1'
#
loop_
_entity.id
_entity.type
_entity.pdbx_description
1 polymer ?
#
loop_
_entity_poly.entity_id
_entity_poly.type
_entity_poly.pdbx_seq_one_letter_code
_entity_poly.pdbx_strand_id
1 'polypeptide(L)'
;MNGIDFILRDRTGWTPSVPEPRRRLRWATPKRDAMRPEEVAFIKGAKGRFTAKDLGDCYGVSAQTISNIWSGRCPAVPVHRPIPVRPKRK
;
A
#
# COMPACT_ATOMS: atom_id res chain seq x y z
N MET A 1 3.62 24.20 21.52
CA MET A 1 4.21 22.90 21.13
C MET A 1 5.71 23.10 21.19
N ASN A 2 6.30 22.87 22.37
CA ASN A 2 7.66 23.33 22.69
C ASN A 2 8.59 22.13 22.53
N GLY A 3 9.27 22.05 21.37
CA GLY A 3 10.34 21.07 21.16
C GLY A 3 11.51 21.40 22.08
N ILE A 4 12.01 20.41 22.81
CA ILE A 4 13.25 20.53 23.57
C ILE A 4 14.39 20.27 22.60
N ASP A 5 15.21 21.29 22.33
CA ASP A 5 16.42 21.16 21.52
C ASP A 5 17.57 20.64 22.38
N PHE A 6 18.02 19.42 22.14
CA PHE A 6 19.21 18.86 22.79
C PHE A 6 20.46 19.37 22.08
N ILE A 7 21.06 20.45 22.60
CA ILE A 7 22.36 20.94 22.11
C ILE A 7 23.46 20.08 22.74
N LEU A 8 23.92 19.06 22.01
CA LEU A 8 25.11 18.29 22.39
C LEU A 8 26.35 19.13 22.06
N ARG A 9 26.89 19.87 23.03
CA ARG A 9 28.17 20.59 22.89
C ARG A 9 29.30 19.74 23.46
N ASP A 10 30.34 19.51 22.67
CA ASP A 10 31.61 19.06 23.23
C ASP A 10 32.23 20.17 24.11
N ARG A 11 33.15 19.85 25.02
CA ARG A 11 33.82 20.83 25.92
C ARG A 11 34.55 21.95 25.17
N THR A 12 34.83 21.73 23.89
CA THR A 12 35.48 22.66 22.95
C THR A 12 34.49 23.53 22.17
N GLY A 13 33.18 23.46 22.46
CA GLY A 13 32.14 24.26 21.82
C GLY A 13 31.74 23.79 20.42
N TRP A 14 32.34 22.71 19.92
CA TRP A 14 31.96 22.13 18.63
C TRP A 14 30.61 21.42 18.73
N THR A 15 29.74 21.71 17.76
CA THR A 15 28.44 21.03 17.61
C THR A 15 28.45 20.34 16.24
N PRO A 16 28.30 19.00 16.18
CA PRO A 16 28.25 18.31 14.90
C PRO A 16 27.00 18.76 14.12
N SER A 17 27.18 19.10 12.84
CA SER A 17 26.05 19.34 11.94
C SER A 17 25.35 18.00 11.69
N VAL A 18 24.33 17.69 12.50
CA VAL A 18 23.50 16.50 12.31
C VAL A 18 22.54 16.82 11.16
N PRO A 19 22.66 16.15 10.00
CA PRO A 19 21.72 16.38 8.91
C PRO A 19 20.32 15.97 9.36
N GLU A 20 19.32 16.78 9.01
CA GLU A 20 17.92 16.44 9.27
C GLU A 20 17.61 15.03 8.73
N PRO A 21 16.86 14.20 9.49
CA PRO A 21 16.49 12.87 9.04
C PRO A 21 15.87 12.95 7.65
N ARG A 22 16.46 12.23 6.68
CA ARG A 22 15.96 12.20 5.30
C ARG A 22 14.47 11.90 5.32
N ARG A 23 13.71 12.84 4.76
CA ARG A 23 12.25 12.94 4.77
C ARG A 23 11.54 11.59 4.62
N ARG A 24 10.86 11.20 5.71
CA ARG A 24 9.74 10.23 5.85
C ARG A 24 10.09 8.77 5.57
N LEU A 25 10.36 8.04 6.64
CA LEU A 25 10.04 6.62 6.73
C LEU A 25 8.55 6.46 6.38
N ARG A 26 8.24 6.11 5.13
CA ARG A 26 6.89 5.72 4.78
C ARG A 26 6.72 4.32 5.32
N TRP A 27 5.98 4.19 6.42
CA TRP A 27 5.46 2.91 6.86
C TRP A 27 4.92 2.20 5.63
N ALA A 28 5.56 1.09 5.25
CA ALA A 28 5.10 0.32 4.12
C ALA A 28 3.68 -0.11 4.46
N THR A 29 2.70 0.38 3.70
CA THR A 29 1.34 -0.14 3.81
C THR A 29 1.45 -1.64 3.61
N PRO A 30 1.00 -2.46 4.58
CA PRO A 30 1.10 -3.90 4.47
C PRO A 30 0.45 -4.30 3.15
N LYS A 31 1.21 -4.99 2.31
CA LYS A 31 0.72 -5.47 1.02
C LYS A 31 -0.36 -6.49 1.36
N ARG A 32 -1.62 -6.19 1.07
CA ARG A 32 -2.72 -7.12 1.31
C ARG A 32 -2.46 -8.40 0.53
N ASP A 33 -2.67 -9.54 1.19
CA ASP A 33 -2.58 -10.84 0.55
C ASP A 33 -3.59 -10.94 -0.61
N ALA A 34 -3.23 -11.73 -1.61
CA ALA A 34 -4.13 -12.00 -2.72
C ALA A 34 -5.39 -12.73 -2.18
N MET A 35 -6.56 -12.28 -2.63
CA MET A 35 -7.84 -12.86 -2.26
C MET A 35 -7.89 -14.34 -2.65
N ARG A 36 -8.40 -15.20 -1.76
CA ARG A 36 -8.45 -16.65 -2.00
C ARG A 36 -9.44 -16.96 -3.13
N PRO A 37 -9.20 -18.00 -3.93
CA PRO A 37 -10.11 -18.38 -5.02
C PRO A 37 -11.54 -18.69 -4.52
N GLU A 38 -11.67 -19.22 -3.30
CA GLU A 38 -12.95 -19.48 -2.63
C GLU A 38 -13.73 -18.19 -2.36
N GLU A 39 -13.06 -17.14 -1.90
CA GLU A 39 -13.64 -15.82 -1.63
C GLU A 39 -14.10 -15.15 -2.93
N VAL A 40 -13.32 -15.31 -4.00
CA VAL A 40 -13.70 -14.82 -5.33
C VAL A 40 -14.94 -15.53 -5.86
N ALA A 41 -15.06 -16.85 -5.63
CA ALA A 41 -16.25 -17.62 -6.03
C ALA A 41 -17.49 -17.16 -5.26
N PHE A 42 -17.36 -16.93 -3.96
CA PHE A 42 -18.43 -16.39 -3.13
C PHE A 42 -18.87 -15.00 -3.61
N ILE A 43 -17.93 -14.08 -3.82
CA ILE A 43 -18.22 -12.71 -4.30
C ILE A 43 -18.95 -12.77 -5.65
N LYS A 44 -18.55 -13.65 -6.58
CA LYS A 44 -19.26 -13.84 -7.85
C LYS A 44 -20.71 -14.29 -7.67
N GLY A 45 -20.97 -15.23 -6.75
CA GLY A 45 -22.32 -15.72 -6.43
C GLY A 45 -23.17 -14.75 -5.60
N ALA A 46 -22.54 -13.78 -4.94
CA ALA A 46 -23.20 -12.75 -4.13
C ALA A 46 -23.76 -11.56 -4.95
N LYS A 47 -23.50 -11.51 -6.26
CA LYS A 47 -23.95 -10.43 -7.14
C LYS A 47 -25.48 -10.28 -7.09
N GLY A 48 -25.95 -9.10 -6.71
CA GLY A 48 -27.37 -8.79 -6.56
C GLY A 48 -27.97 -9.08 -5.18
N ARG A 49 -27.23 -9.76 -4.29
CA ARG A 49 -27.64 -9.97 -2.88
C ARG A 49 -26.99 -8.96 -1.93
N PHE A 50 -25.76 -8.55 -2.23
CA PHE A 50 -25.00 -7.57 -1.45
C PHE A 50 -24.50 -6.46 -2.36
N THR A 51 -24.32 -5.25 -1.82
CA THR A 51 -23.71 -4.15 -2.57
C THR A 51 -22.20 -4.33 -2.67
N ALA A 52 -21.59 -3.72 -3.69
CA ALA A 52 -20.13 -3.74 -3.84
C ALA A 52 -19.41 -3.08 -2.65
N LYS A 53 -20.07 -2.14 -1.96
CA LYS A 53 -19.54 -1.48 -0.77
C LYS A 53 -19.54 -2.44 0.42
N ASP A 54 -20.66 -3.14 0.67
CA ASP A 54 -20.77 -4.06 1.80
C ASP A 54 -19.74 -5.20 1.69
N LEU A 55 -19.59 -5.78 0.50
CA LEU A 55 -18.56 -6.78 0.24
C LEU A 55 -17.14 -6.19 0.33
N GLY A 56 -16.97 -4.94 -0.08
CA GLY A 56 -15.71 -4.22 0.08
C GLY A 56 -15.31 -4.08 1.54
N ASP A 57 -16.24 -3.68 2.39
CA ASP A 57 -16.02 -3.50 3.81
C ASP A 57 -15.77 -4.85 4.52
N CYS A 58 -16.52 -5.91 4.18
CA CYS A 58 -16.33 -7.26 4.72
C CYS A 58 -14.97 -7.88 4.40
N TYR A 59 -14.51 -7.75 3.15
CA TYR A 59 -13.26 -8.36 2.69
C TYR A 59 -12.06 -7.41 2.76
N GLY A 60 -12.25 -6.20 3.31
CA GLY A 60 -11.21 -5.18 3.35
C GLY A 60 -10.67 -4.91 1.96
N VAL A 61 -11.53 -4.62 1.00
CA VAL A 61 -11.21 -4.54 -0.42
C VAL A 61 -11.99 -3.39 -1.05
N SER A 62 -11.46 -2.73 -2.08
CA SER A 62 -12.19 -1.59 -2.65
C SER A 62 -13.47 -2.04 -3.35
N ALA A 63 -14.54 -1.25 -3.32
CA ALA A 63 -15.76 -1.54 -4.09
C ALA A 63 -15.47 -1.70 -5.60
N GLN A 64 -14.44 -1.00 -6.10
CA GLN A 64 -13.94 -1.17 -7.47
C GLN A 64 -13.39 -2.58 -7.71
N THR A 65 -12.69 -3.16 -6.73
CA THR A 65 -12.19 -4.54 -6.78
C THR A 65 -13.34 -5.53 -6.87
N ILE A 66 -14.42 -5.33 -6.11
CA ILE A 66 -15.64 -6.17 -6.19
C ILE A 66 -16.28 -6.06 -7.58
N SER A 67 -16.45 -4.84 -8.11
CA SER A 67 -16.96 -4.61 -9.47
C SER A 67 -16.07 -5.24 -10.55
N ASN A 68 -14.76 -5.24 -10.37
CA ASN A 68 -13.80 -5.90 -11.25
C ASN A 68 -13.97 -7.43 -11.23
N ILE A 69 -14.17 -8.02 -10.04
CA ILE A 69 -14.48 -9.45 -9.90
C ILE A 69 -15.79 -9.81 -10.63
N TRP A 70 -16.83 -8.99 -10.47
CA TRP A 70 -18.14 -9.20 -11.10
C TRP A 70 -18.15 -8.99 -12.62
N SER A 71 -17.25 -8.17 -13.13
CA SER A 71 -17.07 -7.95 -14.58
C SER A 71 -16.09 -8.94 -15.22
N GLY A 72 -15.58 -9.90 -14.45
CA GLY A 72 -14.58 -10.87 -14.93
C GLY A 72 -13.19 -10.27 -15.13
N ARG A 73 -12.98 -9.00 -14.78
CA ARG A 73 -11.68 -8.32 -14.76
C ARG A 73 -10.94 -8.69 -13.47
N CYS A 74 -10.70 -9.97 -13.24
CA CYS A 74 -9.99 -10.43 -12.04
C CYS A 74 -8.59 -9.78 -11.93
N PRO A 75 -8.20 -9.22 -10.78
CA PRO A 75 -6.78 -9.06 -10.43
C PRO A 75 -6.31 -10.35 -9.76
N ALA A 76 -6.39 -11.51 -10.44
CA ALA A 76 -6.12 -12.80 -9.80
C ALA A 76 -4.64 -13.15 -9.64
N VAL A 77 -3.70 -12.23 -9.90
CA VAL A 77 -2.28 -12.54 -9.75
C VAL A 77 -1.59 -11.34 -9.12
N PRO A 78 -0.77 -11.52 -8.07
CA PRO A 78 0.27 -10.55 -7.75
C PRO A 78 1.16 -10.51 -8.97
N VAL A 79 0.92 -9.53 -9.82
CA VAL A 79 1.75 -9.27 -10.97
C VAL A 79 3.08 -8.82 -10.39
N HIS A 80 4.01 -9.77 -10.18
CA HIS A 80 5.42 -9.54 -10.46
C HIS A 80 5.46 -9.13 -11.94
N ARG A 81 5.04 -7.90 -12.25
CA ARG A 81 5.32 -7.30 -13.54
C ARG A 81 6.81 -7.07 -13.44
N PRO A 82 7.66 -7.78 -14.21
CA PRO A 82 8.97 -7.21 -14.47
C PRO A 82 8.68 -5.80 -15.00
N ILE A 83 9.16 -4.80 -14.28
CA ILE A 83 9.13 -3.41 -14.75
C ILE A 83 9.83 -3.47 -16.10
N PRO A 84 9.17 -3.10 -17.22
CA PRO A 84 9.84 -3.09 -18.50
C PRO A 84 10.95 -2.05 -18.41
N VAL A 85 12.18 -2.53 -18.29
CA VAL A 85 13.38 -1.69 -18.33
C VAL A 85 13.42 -1.12 -19.74
N ARG A 86 12.98 0.14 -19.90
CA ARG A 86 13.15 0.84 -21.17
C ARG A 86 14.65 0.88 -21.47
N PRO A 87 15.12 0.35 -22.61
CA PRO A 87 16.52 0.51 -22.98
C PRO A 87 16.78 2.01 -23.14
N LYS A 88 17.80 2.51 -22.44
CA LYS A 88 18.29 3.87 -22.66
C LYS A 88 18.78 3.94 -24.11
N ARG A 89 18.16 4.80 -24.93
CA ARG A 89 18.69 5.16 -26.23
C ARG A 89 20.07 5.81 -26.03
N LYS A 90 21.07 5.30 -26.76
CA LYS A 90 22.38 5.93 -26.93
C LYS A 90 22.26 7.12 -27.86
#